data_AF-A0A6A6AP73-F1
#
_entry.id   AF-A0A6A6AP73-F1
#
_cell.length_a   1.000
_cell.length_b   1.000
_cell.length_c   1.000
_cell.angle_alpha   90.00
_cell.angle_beta   90.00
_cell.angle_gamma   90.00
#
_symmetry.space_group_name_H-M   'P 1'
#
loop_
_entity.id
_entity.type
_entity.pdbx_description
1 polymer ?
#
loop_
_entity_poly.entity_id
_entity_poly.type
_entity_poly.pdbx_seq_one_letter_code
_entity_poly.pdbx_strand_id
1 'polypeptide(L)'
;MTEPTTNTQTMRTSNSGVEFRAAHLDVIIDSRNPHPPISPEFVLLRDQAATTWHAFEAAESHLPTIIDALDAEMLDYVSSHRRATAQQLQVHRDRIAIPRYEATIAEVERCCKVLEGEIVVLEEAARRESETVEGMATLQIDVPVMTSCLETTKKIVEVARAQLQGARGRLGE
;
A
#
# COMPACT_ATOMS: atom_id res chain seq x y z
N MET A 1 -17.06 -31.47 -28.74
CA MET A 1 -15.60 -31.70 -28.75
C MET A 1 -15.02 -30.61 -29.63
N THR A 2 -14.36 -29.64 -29.03
CA THR A 2 -13.86 -28.45 -29.72
C THR A 2 -12.38 -28.36 -29.40
N GLU A 3 -11.56 -28.40 -30.45
CA GLU A 3 -10.10 -28.44 -30.39
C GLU A 3 -9.51 -27.14 -29.82
N PRO A 4 -8.33 -27.18 -29.18
CA PRO A 4 -7.67 -25.99 -28.67
C PRO A 4 -6.94 -25.25 -29.81
N THR A 5 -7.19 -23.95 -29.92
CA THR A 5 -6.47 -23.07 -30.85
C THR A 5 -5.04 -22.84 -30.36
N THR A 6 -4.09 -23.39 -31.10
CA THR A 6 -2.66 -23.13 -30.98
C THR A 6 -2.38 -21.65 -31.29
N ASN A 7 -2.00 -20.86 -30.28
CA ASN A 7 -1.45 -19.53 -30.48
C ASN A 7 0.00 -19.66 -30.97
N THR A 8 0.20 -19.49 -32.27
CA THR A 8 1.51 -19.47 -32.91
C THR A 8 2.25 -18.18 -32.52
N GLN A 9 3.22 -18.30 -31.60
CA GLN A 9 4.27 -17.29 -31.41
C GLN A 9 5.05 -17.15 -32.72
N THR A 10 4.85 -16.04 -33.42
CA THR A 10 5.67 -15.70 -34.58
C THR A 10 6.89 -14.93 -34.08
N MET A 11 7.99 -15.64 -33.81
CA MET A 11 9.31 -15.02 -33.70
C MET A 11 9.72 -14.54 -35.10
N ARG A 12 9.63 -13.23 -35.36
CA ARG A 12 10.38 -12.59 -36.44
C ARG A 12 11.66 -12.02 -35.87
N THR A 13 12.76 -12.72 -36.14
CA THR A 13 14.11 -12.21 -35.95
C THR A 13 14.45 -11.29 -37.11
N SER A 14 14.31 -9.99 -36.90
CA SER A 14 14.89 -8.95 -37.77
C SER A 14 15.91 -8.15 -36.98
N ASN A 15 17.15 -8.16 -37.46
CA ASN A 15 18.32 -7.52 -36.85
C ASN A 15 18.08 -6.04 -36.48
N SER A 16 18.53 -5.68 -35.27
CA SER A 16 18.95 -4.34 -34.77
C SER A 16 18.01 -3.53 -33.85
N GLY A 17 17.38 -4.20 -32.89
CA GLY A 17 16.88 -3.59 -31.66
C GLY A 17 16.13 -4.65 -30.87
N VAL A 18 16.60 -5.00 -29.67
CA VAL A 18 15.79 -5.86 -28.79
C VAL A 18 14.70 -4.96 -28.22
N GLU A 19 13.50 -5.03 -28.81
CA GLU A 19 12.32 -4.37 -28.25
C GLU A 19 11.89 -5.13 -26.99
N PHE A 20 12.27 -4.62 -25.83
CA PHE A 20 11.73 -5.07 -24.56
C PHE A 20 10.37 -4.40 -24.35
N ARG A 21 9.29 -5.18 -24.49
CA ARG A 21 7.93 -4.71 -24.25
C ARG A 21 7.50 -5.16 -22.85
N ALA A 22 7.49 -4.25 -21.88
CA ALA A 22 6.73 -4.47 -20.66
C ALA A 22 5.24 -4.35 -21.04
N ALA A 23 4.49 -5.45 -21.03
CA ALA A 23 3.12 -5.49 -21.59
C ALA A 23 2.10 -4.53 -20.94
N HIS A 24 2.48 -3.86 -19.84
CA HIS A 24 1.69 -2.89 -19.10
C HIS A 24 2.21 -1.44 -19.23
N LEU A 25 3.34 -1.24 -19.90
CA LEU A 25 3.94 0.06 -20.19
C LEU A 25 4.07 0.19 -21.70
N ASP A 26 3.37 1.16 -22.30
CA ASP A 26 3.55 1.53 -23.71
C ASP A 26 4.85 2.34 -23.90
N VAL A 27 5.97 1.81 -23.39
CA VAL A 27 7.30 2.42 -23.54
C VAL A 27 8.04 1.68 -24.66
N ILE A 28 8.17 2.34 -25.81
CA ILE A 28 8.95 1.83 -26.95
C ILE A 28 10.40 2.26 -26.74
N ILE A 29 11.27 1.31 -26.40
CA ILE A 29 12.71 1.58 -26.25
C ILE A 29 13.39 1.46 -27.63
N ASP A 30 13.63 2.58 -28.29
CA ASP A 30 14.41 2.62 -29.53
C ASP A 30 15.92 2.67 -29.23
N SER A 31 16.62 1.57 -29.48
CA SER A 31 18.08 1.48 -29.32
C SER A 31 18.88 2.47 -30.18
N ARG A 32 18.28 3.04 -31.23
CA ARG A 32 18.91 4.03 -32.11
C ARG A 32 18.62 5.48 -31.70
N ASN A 33 17.66 5.68 -30.81
CA ASN A 33 17.30 6.97 -30.25
C ASN A 33 17.02 6.80 -28.74
N PRO A 34 18.07 6.63 -27.92
CA PRO A 34 17.91 6.34 -26.51
C PRO A 34 17.22 7.50 -25.79
N HIS A 35 16.37 7.16 -24.81
CA HIS A 35 15.77 8.16 -23.93
C HIS A 35 16.86 8.99 -23.22
N PRO A 36 16.59 10.27 -22.92
CA PRO A 36 17.49 11.10 -22.15
C PRO A 36 17.77 10.46 -20.77
N PRO A 37 18.98 10.66 -20.21
CA PRO A 37 19.28 10.18 -18.87
C PRO A 37 18.46 10.95 -17.83
N ILE A 38 18.06 10.23 -16.77
CA ILE A 38 17.40 10.78 -15.59
C ILE A 38 18.26 11.82 -14.85
N SER A 39 17.64 12.87 -14.30
CA SER A 39 18.34 13.80 -13.41
C SER A 39 18.67 13.21 -12.03
N PRO A 40 19.80 13.60 -11.41
CA PRO A 40 20.13 13.18 -10.04
C PRO A 40 19.08 13.59 -8.99
N GLU A 41 18.40 14.73 -9.22
CA GLU A 41 17.33 15.22 -8.35
C GLU A 41 16.13 14.27 -8.37
N PHE A 42 15.71 13.81 -9.54
CA PHE A 42 14.61 12.86 -9.64
C PHE A 42 14.95 11.50 -9.00
N VAL A 43 16.20 11.04 -9.14
CA VAL A 43 16.66 9.82 -8.43
C VAL A 43 16.53 9.98 -6.92
N LEU A 44 16.96 11.11 -6.36
CA LEU A 44 16.87 11.38 -4.93
C LEU A 44 15.41 11.37 -4.44
N LEU A 45 14.51 12.02 -5.18
CA LEU A 45 13.09 12.05 -4.84
C LEU A 45 12.43 10.67 -4.90
N ARG A 46 12.82 9.85 -5.88
CA ARG A 46 12.35 8.46 -5.99
C ARG A 46 12.83 7.61 -4.81
N ASP A 47 14.09 7.75 -4.41
CA ASP A 47 14.64 7.02 -3.26
C ASP A 47 13.98 7.45 -1.93
N GLN A 48 13.66 8.74 -1.79
CA GLN A 48 12.90 9.27 -0.65
C GLN A 48 11.47 8.71 -0.63
N ALA A 49 10.78 8.72 -1.77
CA ALA A 49 9.44 8.17 -1.90
C ALA A 49 9.42 6.66 -1.61
N ALA A 50 10.42 5.90 -2.08
CA ALA A 50 10.57 4.47 -1.79
C ALA A 50 10.81 4.20 -0.29
N THR A 51 11.62 5.02 0.37
CA THR A 51 11.84 4.90 1.82
C THR A 51 10.55 5.13 2.59
N THR A 52 9.79 6.17 2.22
CA THR A 52 8.48 6.48 2.82
C THR A 52 7.46 5.38 2.55
N TRP A 53 7.45 4.82 1.34
CA TRP A 53 6.62 3.68 0.97
C TRP A 53 6.88 2.48 1.88
N HIS A 54 8.14 2.10 2.11
CA HIS A 54 8.45 0.99 3.00
C HIS A 54 8.08 1.24 4.46
N ALA A 55 8.22 2.48 4.94
CA ALA A 55 7.73 2.84 6.27
C ALA A 55 6.20 2.72 6.38
N PHE A 56 5.49 3.10 5.31
CA PHE A 56 4.05 2.92 5.20
C PHE A 56 3.65 1.44 5.16
N GLU A 57 4.30 0.60 4.34
CA GLU A 57 4.04 -0.85 4.29
C GLU A 57 4.28 -1.52 5.65
N ALA A 58 5.33 -1.13 6.36
CA ALA A 58 5.60 -1.62 7.71
C ALA A 58 4.45 -1.26 8.67
N ALA A 59 3.97 -0.01 8.65
CA ALA A 59 2.84 0.42 9.47
C ALA A 59 1.52 -0.29 9.08
N GLU A 60 1.26 -0.47 7.78
CA GLU A 60 0.09 -1.19 7.27
C GLU A 60 0.11 -2.65 7.74
N SER A 61 1.28 -3.30 7.69
CA SER A 61 1.45 -4.69 8.11
C SER A 61 1.13 -4.94 9.59
N HIS A 62 1.18 -3.90 10.43
CA HIS A 62 0.80 -4.01 11.84
C HIS A 62 -0.72 -4.04 12.05
N LEU A 63 -1.54 -3.54 11.12
CA LEU A 63 -3.00 -3.48 11.29
C LEU A 63 -3.65 -4.87 11.51
N PRO A 64 -3.33 -5.91 10.72
CA PRO A 64 -3.87 -7.25 10.96
C PRO A 64 -3.40 -7.87 12.28
N THR A 65 -2.14 -7.60 12.69
CA THR A 65 -1.55 -8.20 13.90
C THR A 65 -2.27 -7.78 15.20
N ILE A 66 -2.94 -6.62 15.18
CA ILE A 66 -3.77 -6.18 16.31
C ILE A 66 -4.90 -7.18 16.57
N ILE A 67 -5.56 -7.65 15.51
CA ILE A 67 -6.69 -8.56 15.62
C ILE A 67 -6.23 -9.89 16.22
N ASP A 68 -5.11 -10.44 15.72
CA ASP A 68 -4.54 -11.67 16.24
C ASP A 68 -4.15 -11.54 17.73
N ALA A 69 -3.54 -10.42 18.12
CA ALA A 69 -3.18 -10.17 19.51
C ALA A 69 -4.41 -10.00 20.42
N LEU A 70 -5.47 -9.36 19.91
CA LEU A 70 -6.73 -9.23 20.64
C LEU A 70 -7.44 -10.57 20.81
N ASP A 71 -7.44 -11.39 19.77
CA ASP A 71 -8.12 -12.69 19.79
C ASP A 71 -7.39 -13.68 20.71
N ALA A 72 -6.05 -13.65 20.74
CA ALA A 72 -5.25 -14.41 21.70
C ALA A 72 -5.57 -14.01 23.16
N GLU A 73 -5.59 -12.70 23.45
CA GLU A 73 -5.89 -12.22 24.81
C GLU A 73 -7.35 -12.49 25.22
N MET A 74 -8.29 -12.39 24.27
CA MET A 74 -9.68 -12.77 24.51
C MET A 74 -9.83 -14.27 24.78
N LEU A 75 -9.06 -15.12 24.10
CA LEU A 75 -9.06 -16.57 24.34
C LEU A 75 -8.59 -16.90 25.76
N ASP A 76 -7.54 -16.24 26.23
CA ASP A 76 -7.02 -16.38 27.60
C ASP A 76 -8.06 -15.89 28.64
N TYR A 77 -8.70 -14.76 28.37
CA TYR A 77 -9.73 -14.21 29.24
C TYR A 77 -10.94 -15.14 29.35
N VAL A 78 -11.46 -15.64 28.22
CA VAL A 78 -12.59 -16.59 28.18
C VAL A 78 -12.25 -17.89 28.90
N SER A 79 -11.02 -18.40 28.71
CA SER A 79 -10.54 -19.62 29.36
C SER A 79 -10.52 -19.49 30.89
N SER A 80 -10.15 -18.31 31.38
CA SER A 80 -10.06 -17.98 32.81
C SER A 80 -11.39 -17.54 33.42
N HIS A 81 -12.34 -17.05 32.60
CA HIS A 81 -13.63 -16.51 33.04
C HIS A 81 -14.81 -17.22 32.35
N ARG A 82 -14.91 -18.55 32.55
CA ARG A 82 -15.91 -19.42 31.89
C ARG A 82 -17.39 -19.05 32.10
N ARG A 83 -17.69 -18.14 33.03
CA ARG A 83 -19.05 -17.64 33.32
C ARG A 83 -19.24 -16.16 32.94
N ALA A 84 -18.27 -15.57 32.25
CA ALA A 84 -18.40 -14.19 31.78
C ALA A 84 -19.60 -14.08 30.83
N THR A 85 -20.43 -13.07 31.04
CA THR A 85 -21.53 -12.76 30.12
C THR A 85 -20.98 -12.17 28.81
N ALA A 86 -21.76 -12.24 27.74
CA ALA A 86 -21.38 -11.59 26.47
C ALA A 86 -21.04 -10.10 26.65
N GLN A 87 -21.75 -9.40 27.54
CA GLN A 87 -21.48 -8.00 27.86
C GLN A 87 -20.13 -7.82 28.57
N GLN A 88 -19.79 -8.71 29.52
CA GLN A 88 -18.49 -8.68 30.21
C GLN A 88 -17.33 -8.97 29.26
N LEU A 89 -17.51 -9.92 28.33
CA LEU A 89 -16.54 -10.22 27.27
C LEU A 89 -16.35 -9.02 26.33
N GLN A 90 -17.45 -8.36 25.95
CA GLN A 90 -17.38 -7.18 25.08
C GLN A 90 -16.66 -6.00 25.75
N VAL A 91 -16.98 -5.72 27.02
CA VAL A 91 -16.30 -4.67 27.80
C VAL A 91 -14.81 -4.97 27.95
N HIS A 92 -14.45 -6.24 28.19
CA HIS A 92 -13.04 -6.62 28.28
C HIS A 92 -12.33 -6.43 26.92
N ARG A 93 -12.93 -6.93 25.83
CA ARG A 93 -12.41 -6.74 24.47
C ARG A 93 -12.20 -5.26 24.16
N ASP A 94 -13.19 -4.41 24.44
CA ASP A 94 -13.11 -2.98 24.18
C ASP A 94 -11.97 -2.33 24.98
N ARG A 95 -11.78 -2.72 26.26
CA ARG A 95 -10.69 -2.20 27.11
C ARG A 95 -9.29 -2.50 26.56
N ILE A 96 -9.08 -3.68 25.99
CA ILE A 96 -7.78 -4.09 25.44
C ILE A 96 -7.60 -3.59 23.99
N ALA A 97 -8.69 -3.48 23.23
CA ALA A 97 -8.70 -3.04 21.83
C ALA A 97 -8.37 -1.56 21.70
N ILE A 98 -9.00 -0.71 22.52
CA ILE A 98 -8.88 0.74 22.44
C ILE A 98 -7.42 1.23 22.39
N PRO A 99 -6.56 0.93 23.38
CA PRO A 99 -5.18 1.46 23.38
C PRO A 99 -4.34 0.92 22.21
N ARG A 100 -4.59 -0.31 21.75
CA ARG A 100 -3.86 -0.93 20.62
C ARG A 100 -4.26 -0.32 19.27
N TYR A 101 -5.56 -0.18 19.04
CA TYR A 101 -6.08 0.45 17.84
C TYR A 101 -5.69 1.93 17.79
N GLU A 102 -5.76 2.67 18.90
CA GLU A 102 -5.38 4.09 18.95
C GLU A 102 -3.94 4.34 18.52
N ALA A 103 -2.99 3.61 19.11
CA ALA A 103 -1.58 3.78 18.79
C ALA A 103 -1.30 3.47 17.32
N THR A 104 -1.84 2.35 16.82
CA THR A 104 -1.58 1.90 15.44
C THR A 104 -2.28 2.79 14.41
N ILE A 105 -3.53 3.17 14.66
CA ILE A 105 -4.25 4.13 13.81
C ILE A 105 -3.47 5.44 13.70
N ALA A 106 -2.99 5.99 14.83
CA ALA A 106 -2.24 7.23 14.83
C ALA A 106 -0.89 7.13 14.09
N GLU A 107 -0.23 5.97 14.15
CA GLU A 107 0.98 5.68 13.39
C GLU A 107 0.70 5.59 11.88
N VAL A 108 -0.28 4.79 11.48
CA VAL A 108 -0.67 4.61 10.06
C VAL A 108 -1.10 5.94 9.46
N GLU A 109 -1.90 6.74 10.16
CA GLU A 109 -2.31 8.06 9.68
C GLU A 109 -1.16 9.02 9.45
N ARG A 110 -0.14 8.95 10.31
CA ARG A 110 1.08 9.74 10.13
C ARG A 110 1.80 9.30 8.87
N CYS A 111 1.96 8.00 8.66
CA CYS A 111 2.58 7.44 7.47
C CYS A 111 1.80 7.80 6.20
N CYS A 112 0.46 7.70 6.24
CA CYS A 112 -0.42 8.10 5.14
C CYS A 112 -0.21 9.58 4.76
N LYS A 113 -0.12 10.49 5.73
CA LYS A 113 0.08 11.92 5.46
C LYS A 113 1.45 12.22 4.84
N VAL A 114 2.49 11.54 5.33
CA VAL A 114 3.85 11.70 4.78
C VAL A 114 3.88 11.16 3.35
N LEU A 115 3.38 9.94 3.13
CA LEU A 115 3.31 9.30 1.83
C LEU A 115 2.50 10.12 0.82
N GLU A 116 1.37 10.70 1.23
CA GLU A 116 0.57 11.58 0.38
C GLU A 116 1.36 12.80 -0.12
N GLY A 117 2.19 13.40 0.73
CA GLY A 117 3.09 14.49 0.34
C GLY A 117 4.17 14.02 -0.64
N GLU A 118 4.81 12.87 -0.36
CA GLU A 118 5.85 12.31 -1.22
C GLU A 118 5.33 11.90 -2.60
N ILE A 119 4.10 11.35 -2.69
CA ILE A 119 3.46 11.02 -3.97
C ILE A 119 3.32 12.28 -4.84
N VAL A 120 2.84 13.39 -4.27
CA VAL A 120 2.67 14.65 -5.01
C VAL A 120 4.01 15.17 -5.53
N VAL A 121 5.04 15.19 -4.67
CA VAL A 121 6.39 15.64 -5.05
C VAL A 121 6.98 14.74 -6.14
N LEU A 122 6.83 13.43 -5.99
CA LEU A 122 7.31 12.45 -6.96
C LEU A 122 6.59 12.58 -8.30
N GLU A 123 5.26 12.76 -8.30
CA GLU A 123 4.47 12.95 -9.51
C GLU A 123 4.89 14.22 -10.26
N GLU A 124 5.05 15.34 -9.55
CA GLU A 124 5.53 16.58 -10.15
C GLU A 124 6.92 16.43 -10.77
N ALA A 125 7.84 15.76 -10.07
CA ALA A 125 9.18 15.49 -10.57
C ALA A 125 9.15 14.59 -11.81
N ALA A 126 8.34 13.52 -11.78
CA ALA A 126 8.18 12.61 -12.91
C ALA A 126 7.55 13.29 -14.14
N ARG A 127 6.67 14.28 -13.96
CA ARG A 127 6.15 15.12 -15.06
C ARG A 127 7.25 15.95 -15.73
N ARG A 128 8.20 16.49 -14.95
CA ARG A 128 9.38 17.20 -15.47
C ARG A 128 10.34 16.27 -16.21
N GLU A 129 10.30 14.97 -15.89
CA GLU A 129 11.13 13.91 -16.48
C GLU A 129 10.35 13.00 -17.45
N SER A 130 9.21 13.45 -17.97
CA SER A 130 8.26 12.62 -18.74
C SER A 130 8.82 12.08 -20.07
N GLU A 131 9.95 12.59 -20.54
CA GLU A 131 10.66 12.08 -21.72
C GLU A 131 11.61 10.91 -21.39
N THR A 132 11.91 10.69 -20.11
CA THR A 132 12.75 9.58 -19.62
C THR A 132 11.91 8.32 -19.38
N VAL A 133 12.53 7.13 -19.45
CA VAL A 133 11.84 5.86 -19.15
C VAL A 133 11.37 5.82 -17.71
N GLU A 134 12.20 6.28 -16.79
CA GLU A 134 11.93 6.30 -15.36
C GLU A 134 10.78 7.26 -15.02
N GLY A 135 10.76 8.47 -15.59
CA GLY A 135 9.68 9.42 -15.37
C GLY A 135 8.34 8.88 -15.89
N MET A 136 8.32 8.25 -17.07
CA MET A 136 7.12 7.59 -17.57
C MET A 136 6.67 6.43 -16.68
N ALA A 137 7.58 5.56 -16.24
CA ALA A 137 7.26 4.43 -15.37
C ALA A 137 6.67 4.91 -14.04
N THR A 138 7.24 5.97 -13.45
CA THR A 138 6.72 6.56 -12.22
C THR A 138 5.33 7.14 -12.37
N LEU A 139 5.02 7.81 -13.49
CA LEU A 139 3.67 8.34 -13.73
C LEU A 139 2.64 7.24 -14.03
N GLN A 140 3.05 6.17 -14.71
CA GLN A 140 2.12 5.13 -15.17
C GLN A 140 1.95 3.99 -14.15
N ILE A 141 2.92 3.78 -13.26
CA ILE A 141 2.92 2.67 -12.31
C ILE A 141 3.05 3.18 -10.89
N ASP A 142 4.20 3.79 -10.53
CA ASP A 142 4.54 4.02 -9.13
C ASP A 142 3.50 4.91 -8.45
N VAL A 143 3.22 6.09 -9.01
CA VAL A 143 2.23 7.04 -8.47
C VAL A 143 0.83 6.42 -8.39
N PRO A 144 0.28 5.79 -9.46
CA PRO A 144 -1.00 5.09 -9.38
C PRO A 144 -1.06 3.99 -8.30
N VAL A 145 -0.03 3.15 -8.19
CA VAL A 145 0.03 2.07 -7.19
C VAL A 145 0.05 2.66 -5.78
N MET A 146 0.95 3.61 -5.53
CA MET A 146 1.08 4.25 -4.23
C MET A 146 -0.22 4.95 -3.82
N THR A 147 -0.86 5.65 -4.76
CA THR A 147 -2.14 6.34 -4.53
C THR A 147 -3.26 5.35 -4.20
N SER A 148 -3.38 4.27 -4.96
CA SER A 148 -4.43 3.26 -4.75
C SER A 148 -4.29 2.54 -3.41
N CYS A 149 -3.06 2.20 -3.02
CA CYS A 149 -2.77 1.60 -1.71
C CYS A 149 -3.03 2.58 -0.56
N LEU A 150 -2.63 3.84 -0.71
CA LEU A 150 -2.93 4.90 0.25
C LEU A 150 -4.44 5.06 0.47
N GLU A 151 -5.23 5.13 -0.60
CA GLU A 151 -6.69 5.24 -0.52
C GLU A 151 -7.32 4.04 0.17
N THR A 152 -6.84 2.83 -0.14
CA THR A 152 -7.32 1.59 0.47
C THR A 152 -7.03 1.59 1.97
N THR A 153 -5.82 1.95 2.36
CA THR A 153 -5.42 2.04 3.77
C THR A 153 -6.21 3.11 4.52
N LYS A 154 -6.45 4.28 3.91
CA LYS A 154 -7.31 5.32 4.50
C LYS A 154 -8.71 4.80 4.82
N LYS A 155 -9.33 4.01 3.94
CA LYS A 155 -10.64 3.38 4.19
C LYS A 155 -10.59 2.36 5.34
N ILE A 156 -9.53 1.56 5.43
CA ILE A 156 -9.33 0.62 6.54
C ILE A 156 -9.23 1.39 7.86
N VAL A 157 -8.45 2.47 7.89
CA VAL A 157 -8.30 3.34 9.06
C VAL A 157 -9.63 3.99 9.46
N GLU A 158 -10.45 4.44 8.51
CA GLU A 158 -11.78 4.97 8.78
C GLU A 158 -12.69 3.94 9.47
N VAL A 159 -12.69 2.69 8.98
CA VAL A 159 -13.44 1.59 9.61
C VAL A 159 -12.90 1.32 11.02
N ALA A 160 -11.58 1.26 11.20
CA ALA A 160 -10.95 1.05 12.50
C ALA A 160 -11.29 2.18 13.50
N ARG A 161 -11.31 3.43 13.04
CA ARG A 161 -11.77 4.59 13.83
C ARG A 161 -13.23 4.46 14.26
N ALA A 162 -14.12 4.05 13.35
CA ALA A 162 -15.52 3.85 13.68
C ALA A 162 -15.72 2.75 14.73
N GLN A 163 -14.97 1.65 14.61
CA GLN A 163 -14.95 0.58 15.61
C GLN A 163 -14.45 1.08 16.97
N LEU A 164 -13.38 1.88 16.97
CA LEU A 164 -12.83 2.50 18.17
C LEU A 164 -13.82 3.44 18.85
N GLN A 165 -14.49 4.31 18.07
CA GLN A 165 -15.53 5.20 18.59
C GLN A 165 -16.70 4.42 19.19
N GLY A 166 -17.13 3.34 18.53
CA GLY A 166 -18.14 2.43 19.06
C GLY A 166 -17.71 1.76 20.36
N ALA A 167 -16.44 1.34 20.46
CA ALA A 167 -15.88 0.76 21.69
C ALA A 167 -15.84 1.78 22.83
N ARG A 168 -15.38 3.01 22.57
CA ARG A 168 -15.42 4.11 23.55
C ARG A 168 -16.85 4.42 24.00
N GLY A 169 -17.80 4.51 23.07
CA GLY A 169 -19.21 4.74 23.41
C GLY A 169 -19.82 3.63 24.28
N ARG A 170 -19.35 2.38 24.16
CA ARG A 170 -19.77 1.26 25.03
C ARG A 170 -19.10 1.30 26.41
N LEU A 171 -17.87 1.81 26.48
CA LEU A 171 -17.15 1.95 27.75
C LEU A 171 -17.53 3.22 28.52
N GLY A 172 -18.20 4.19 27.88
CA GLY A 172 -18.29 5.55 28.40
C GLY A 172 -17.00 6.32 28.11
N GLU A 173 -16.99 7.62 27.87
CA GLU A 173 -17.34 8.65 28.87
C GLU A 173 -17.70 8.13 30.26
#